data_AF-A0A228IB95-F1
#
_entry.id   AF-A0A228IB95-F1
#
_cell.length_a   1.000
_cell.length_b   1.000
_cell.length_c   1.000
_cell.angle_alpha   90.00
_cell.angle_beta   90.00
_cell.angle_gamma   90.00
#
_symmetry.space_group_name_H-M   'P 1'
#
loop_
_entity.id
_entity.type
_entity.pdbx_description
1 polymer ?
#
loop_
_entity_poly.entity_id
_entity_poly.type
_entity_poly.pdbx_seq_one_letter_code
_entity_poly.pdbx_strand_id
1 'polypeptide(L)'
;MGQYADADWYRQSVADYLAQYGAVPPPWIIAADSHPYSMRWRMGGGETFMMVFQEWWEQHAWHEPERVTYFLKWPPPPRWIPWMADVIWDLEPWEEDGEFDYTRYYAQLEQLGFGGTADVEADMEDSRWD
;
A
#
# COMPACT_ATOMS: atom_id res chain seq x y z
N MET A 1 15.08 -1.60 15.68
CA MET A 1 14.28 -0.36 15.81
C MET A 1 14.39 0.34 14.47
N GLY A 2 13.27 0.74 13.86
CA GLY A 2 13.30 1.29 12.51
C GLY A 2 14.03 2.65 12.47
N GLN A 3 14.30 3.14 11.26
CA GLN A 3 15.17 4.28 11.01
C GLN A 3 14.66 5.57 11.68
N TYR A 4 13.34 5.75 11.76
CA TYR A 4 12.71 6.98 12.23
C TYR A 4 11.97 6.82 13.56
N ALA A 5 12.03 5.66 14.19
CA ALA A 5 11.33 5.33 15.43
C ALA A 5 11.50 6.37 16.56
N ASP A 6 12.64 7.05 16.60
CA ASP A 6 12.95 8.06 17.61
C ASP A 6 12.74 9.51 17.17
N ALA A 7 12.35 9.73 15.92
CA ALA A 7 12.10 11.07 15.40
C ALA A 7 10.73 11.60 15.83
N ASP A 8 10.69 12.80 16.39
CA ASP A 8 9.44 13.41 16.90
C ASP A 8 8.38 13.57 15.80
N TRP A 9 8.78 13.92 14.58
CA TRP A 9 7.86 14.07 13.45
C TRP A 9 7.19 12.74 13.10
N TYR A 10 7.93 11.63 13.10
CA TYR A 10 7.41 10.30 12.80
C TYR A 10 6.43 9.85 13.89
N ARG A 11 6.83 9.98 15.17
CA ARG A 11 5.98 9.62 16.31
C ARG A 11 4.67 10.41 16.32
N GLN A 12 4.74 11.71 16.02
CA GLN A 12 3.54 12.55 15.92
C GLN A 12 2.65 12.09 14.75
N SER A 13 3.20 11.86 13.56
CA SER A 13 2.42 11.38 12.41
C SER A 13 1.73 10.04 12.69
N VAL A 14 2.44 9.07 13.27
CA VAL A 14 1.84 7.79 13.69
C VAL A 14 0.72 8.03 14.70
N ALA A 15 0.95 8.85 15.73
CA ALA A 15 -0.06 9.15 16.74
C ALA A 15 -1.33 9.77 16.11
N ASP A 16 -1.17 10.70 15.17
CA ASP A 16 -2.27 11.34 14.45
C ASP A 16 -3.07 10.33 13.63
N TYR A 17 -2.39 9.44 12.90
CA TYR A 17 -3.06 8.38 12.13
C TYR A 17 -3.77 7.37 13.03
N LEU A 18 -3.14 6.95 14.13
CA LEU A 18 -3.77 6.05 15.11
C LEU A 18 -5.02 6.68 15.73
N ALA A 19 -4.97 7.98 16.07
CA ALA A 19 -6.11 8.69 16.62
C ALA A 19 -7.28 8.80 15.62
N GLN A 20 -6.98 8.98 14.34
CA GLN A 20 -8.01 9.17 13.31
C GLN A 20 -8.55 7.87 12.71
N TYR A 21 -7.68 6.88 12.47
CA TYR A 21 -7.99 5.67 11.70
C TYR A 21 -7.83 4.37 12.49
N GLY A 22 -7.22 4.42 13.68
CA GLY A 22 -6.91 3.23 14.50
C GLY A 22 -5.70 2.42 14.03
N ALA A 23 -5.11 2.76 12.88
CA ALA A 23 -3.81 2.29 12.37
C ALA A 23 -3.22 3.39 11.47
N VAL A 24 -1.98 3.23 11.00
CA VAL A 24 -1.54 4.00 9.82
C VAL A 24 -2.30 3.43 8.62
N PRO A 25 -3.16 4.21 7.92
CA PRO A 25 -4.02 3.67 6.87
C PRO A 25 -3.24 3.47 5.56
N PRO A 26 -3.77 2.71 4.58
CA PRO A 26 -3.12 2.55 3.29
C PRO A 26 -3.28 3.80 2.40
N PRO A 27 -2.48 3.93 1.33
CA PRO A 27 -2.40 5.16 0.53
C PRO A 27 -3.75 5.65 -0.04
N TRP A 28 -4.63 4.74 -0.47
CA TRP A 28 -5.94 5.10 -1.04
C TRP A 28 -6.92 5.69 -0.02
N ILE A 29 -6.66 5.58 1.29
CA ILE A 29 -7.45 6.28 2.31
C ILE A 29 -7.01 7.74 2.46
N ILE A 30 -5.72 8.01 2.25
CA ILE A 30 -5.16 9.37 2.29
C ILE A 30 -5.46 10.14 1.01
N ALA A 31 -5.48 9.44 -0.12
CA ALA A 31 -5.64 10.03 -1.43
C ALA A 31 -6.39 9.09 -2.37
N ALA A 32 -7.72 9.02 -2.19
CA ALA A 32 -8.58 8.12 -2.95
C ALA A 32 -8.41 8.31 -4.47
N ASP A 33 -8.33 9.55 -4.96
CA ASP A 33 -8.24 9.84 -6.39
C ASP A 33 -6.80 9.97 -6.91
N SER A 34 -5.83 9.33 -6.26
CA SER A 34 -4.44 9.34 -6.71
C SER A 34 -4.02 8.00 -7.29
N HIS A 35 -3.34 8.08 -8.43
CA HIS A 35 -2.69 6.94 -9.06
C HIS A 35 -1.46 6.51 -8.24
N PRO A 36 -1.18 5.20 -8.06
CA PRO A 36 0.00 4.72 -7.32
C PRO A 36 1.33 5.23 -7.91
N TYR A 37 1.38 5.48 -9.22
CA TYR A 37 2.58 5.99 -9.89
C TYR A 37 2.66 7.53 -9.98
N SER A 38 1.70 8.25 -9.39
CA SER A 38 1.69 9.71 -9.43
C SER A 38 2.88 10.33 -8.66
N MET A 39 3.34 11.50 -9.10
CA MET A 39 4.41 12.25 -8.42
C MET A 39 4.10 12.61 -6.96
N ARG A 40 2.82 12.59 -6.57
CA ARG A 40 2.37 12.85 -5.19
C ARG A 40 3.09 11.96 -4.17
N TRP A 41 3.34 10.70 -4.52
CA TRP A 41 3.97 9.73 -3.62
C TRP A 41 5.49 9.81 -3.59
N ARG A 42 6.09 10.59 -4.50
CA ARG A 42 7.54 10.74 -4.67
C ARG A 42 8.06 12.11 -4.26
N MET A 43 7.17 13.04 -3.93
CA MET A 43 7.54 14.38 -3.46
C MET A 43 6.55 14.90 -2.42
N GLY A 44 7.07 15.61 -1.43
CA GLY A 44 6.27 16.37 -0.46
C GLY A 44 5.48 15.48 0.49
N GLY A 45 4.24 15.87 0.81
CA GLY A 45 3.47 15.21 1.87
C GLY A 45 3.11 13.75 1.59
N GLY A 46 2.97 13.34 0.32
CA GLY A 46 2.70 11.93 -0.01
C GLY A 46 3.95 11.05 0.17
N GLU A 47 5.13 11.56 -0.17
CA GLU A 47 6.41 10.88 0.13
C GLU A 47 6.59 10.72 1.65
N THR A 48 6.37 11.79 2.42
CA THR A 48 6.43 11.73 3.88
C THR A 48 5.45 10.70 4.45
N PHE A 49 4.23 10.62 3.92
CA PHE A 49 3.27 9.58 4.32
C PHE A 49 3.79 8.17 4.00
N MET A 50 4.34 7.93 2.80
CA MET A 50 4.89 6.62 2.44
C MET A 50 6.03 6.21 3.35
N MET A 51 6.91 7.14 3.73
CA MET A 51 7.97 6.89 4.72
C MET A 51 7.41 6.49 6.09
N VAL A 52 6.37 7.18 6.57
CA VAL A 52 5.70 6.82 7.83
C VAL A 52 5.05 5.44 7.73
N PHE A 53 4.34 5.17 6.63
CA PHE A 53 3.68 3.89 6.39
C PHE A 53 4.69 2.74 6.41
N GLN A 54 5.77 2.85 5.63
CA GLN A 54 6.79 1.80 5.51
C GLN A 54 7.46 1.52 6.86
N GLU A 55 7.94 2.56 7.53
CA GLU A 55 8.58 2.46 8.84
C GLU A 55 7.63 1.83 9.88
N TRP A 56 6.37 2.26 9.91
CA TRP A 56 5.35 1.70 10.82
C TRP A 56 5.03 0.24 10.50
N TRP A 57 4.93 -0.10 9.22
CA TRP A 57 4.67 -1.45 8.74
C TRP A 57 5.80 -2.42 9.12
N GLU A 58 7.04 -2.04 8.85
CA GLU A 58 8.23 -2.83 9.18
C GLU A 58 8.38 -3.03 10.70
N GLN A 59 8.09 -2.01 11.51
CA GLN A 59 8.11 -2.12 12.97
C GLN A 59 7.08 -3.10 13.53
N HIS A 60 5.94 -3.30 12.86
CA HIS A 60 4.93 -4.27 13.29
C HIS A 60 5.39 -5.71 13.07
N ALA A 61 6.28 -5.94 12.10
CA ALA A 61 6.81 -7.27 11.77
C ALA A 61 5.72 -8.34 11.59
N TRP A 62 4.57 -7.93 11.02
CA TRP A 62 3.42 -8.80 10.80
C TRP A 62 3.71 -9.92 9.82
N HIS A 63 3.13 -11.08 10.08
CA HIS A 63 3.10 -12.20 9.15
C HIS A 63 1.93 -12.07 8.17
N GLU A 64 1.97 -12.83 7.08
CA GLU A 64 0.98 -12.76 6.00
C GLU A 64 -0.49 -12.70 6.47
N PRO A 65 -0.97 -13.55 7.41
CA PRO A 65 -2.37 -13.48 7.85
C PRO A 65 -2.75 -12.14 8.49
N GLU A 66 -1.83 -11.51 9.21
CA GLU A 66 -2.03 -10.21 9.85
C GLU A 66 -2.02 -9.08 8.82
N ARG A 67 -1.14 -9.16 7.81
CA ARG A 67 -1.08 -8.23 6.67
C ARG A 67 -2.38 -8.28 5.85
N VAL A 68 -2.88 -9.48 5.56
CA VAL A 68 -4.17 -9.70 4.91
C VAL A 68 -5.31 -9.11 5.76
N THR A 69 -5.32 -9.38 7.07
CA THR A 69 -6.34 -8.84 7.99
C THR A 69 -6.32 -7.31 8.03
N TYR A 70 -5.15 -6.69 7.92
CA TYR A 70 -5.02 -5.24 7.81
C TYR A 70 -5.70 -4.72 6.54
N PHE A 71 -5.43 -5.29 5.37
CA PHE A 71 -5.99 -4.82 4.11
C PHE A 71 -7.48 -5.14 3.95
N LEU A 72 -7.99 -6.21 4.57
CA LEU A 72 -9.43 -6.48 4.59
C LEU A 72 -10.24 -5.39 5.30
N LYS A 73 -9.63 -4.58 6.18
CA LYS A 73 -10.29 -3.40 6.78
C LYS A 73 -10.44 -2.25 5.79
N TRP A 74 -9.57 -2.19 4.78
CA TRP A 74 -9.53 -1.12 3.79
C TRP A 74 -9.31 -1.70 2.40
N PRO A 75 -10.32 -2.33 1.77
CA PRO A 75 -10.17 -2.90 0.43
C PRO A 75 -9.67 -1.85 -0.57
N PRO A 76 -8.64 -2.15 -1.39
CA PRO A 76 -8.11 -1.20 -2.35
C PRO A 76 -9.05 -1.03 -3.54
N PRO A 77 -9.03 0.13 -4.22
CA PRO A 77 -9.48 0.18 -5.61
C PRO A 77 -8.52 -0.61 -6.52
N PRO A 78 -8.97 -1.08 -7.70
CA PRO A 78 -8.20 -2.01 -8.54
C PRO A 78 -6.76 -1.57 -8.83
N ARG A 79 -6.51 -0.31 -9.18
CA ARG A 79 -5.12 0.17 -9.45
C ARG A 79 -4.14 0.01 -8.29
N TRP A 80 -4.61 -0.12 -7.05
CA TRP A 80 -3.75 -0.30 -5.87
C TRP A 80 -3.54 -1.77 -5.49
N ILE A 81 -4.19 -2.72 -6.18
CA ILE A 81 -4.04 -4.16 -5.95
C ILE A 81 -2.60 -4.66 -6.15
N PRO A 82 -1.85 -4.26 -7.20
CA PRO A 82 -0.45 -4.69 -7.35
C PRO A 82 0.41 -4.25 -6.15
N TRP A 83 0.29 -2.98 -5.76
CA TRP A 83 1.02 -2.45 -4.60
C TRP A 83 0.63 -3.15 -3.30
N MET A 84 -0.66 -3.48 -3.11
CA MET A 84 -1.09 -4.26 -1.97
C MET A 84 -0.46 -5.67 -1.96
N ALA A 85 -0.36 -6.33 -3.13
CA ALA A 85 0.31 -7.62 -3.26
C ALA A 85 1.80 -7.51 -2.85
N ASP A 86 2.50 -6.48 -3.34
CA ASP A 86 3.89 -6.21 -2.98
C ASP A 86 4.05 -6.11 -1.47
N VAL A 87 3.17 -5.36 -0.81
CA VAL A 87 3.24 -5.12 0.64
C VAL A 87 2.82 -6.34 1.47
N ILE A 88 1.89 -7.17 0.99
CA ILE A 88 1.49 -8.40 1.70
C ILE A 88 2.61 -9.43 1.66
N TRP A 89 3.26 -9.62 0.51
CA TRP A 89 4.20 -10.71 0.27
C TRP A 89 5.67 -10.27 0.20
N ASP A 90 5.97 -9.02 0.51
CA ASP A 90 7.30 -8.40 0.38
C ASP A 90 7.90 -8.66 -1.02
N LEU A 91 7.11 -8.38 -2.06
CA LEU A 91 7.56 -8.57 -3.44
C LEU A 91 8.43 -7.41 -3.88
N GLU A 92 9.42 -7.72 -4.73
CA GLU A 92 10.33 -6.75 -5.29
C GLU A 92 10.25 -6.81 -6.83
N PRO A 93 9.14 -6.34 -7.43
CA PRO A 93 8.89 -6.47 -8.87
C PRO A 93 9.95 -5.77 -9.75
N TRP A 94 10.67 -4.80 -9.20
CA TRP A 94 11.77 -4.10 -9.87
C TRP A 94 13.06 -4.93 -9.98
N GLU A 95 13.17 -6.06 -9.26
CA GLU A 95 14.30 -6.98 -9.38
C GLU A 95 14.13 -8.01 -10.50
N GLU A 96 12.92 -8.17 -11.04
CA GLU A 96 12.66 -9.09 -12.15
C GLU A 96 13.10 -8.50 -13.49
N ASP A 97 13.78 -9.33 -14.29
CA ASP A 97 14.12 -8.98 -15.67
C ASP A 97 12.85 -9.02 -16.55
N GLY A 98 12.18 -7.88 -16.68
CA GLY A 98 11.01 -7.72 -17.55
C GLY A 98 9.76 -7.28 -16.80
N GLU A 99 8.59 -7.68 -17.31
CA GLU A 99 7.31 -7.42 -16.66
C GLU A 99 7.06 -8.47 -15.57
N PHE A 100 6.83 -8.01 -14.35
CA PHE A 100 6.51 -8.88 -13.22
C PHE A 100 5.11 -9.48 -13.38
N ASP A 101 4.99 -10.81 -13.38
CA ASP A 101 3.71 -11.50 -13.55
C ASP A 101 2.92 -11.58 -12.23
N TYR A 102 1.92 -10.71 -12.10
CA TYR A 102 1.03 -10.68 -10.93
C TYR A 102 -0.07 -11.75 -10.93
N THR A 103 -0.22 -12.56 -11.99
CA THR A 103 -1.38 -13.45 -12.18
C THR A 103 -1.61 -14.38 -10.99
N ARG A 104 -0.55 -15.01 -10.47
CA ARG A 104 -0.66 -15.91 -9.30
C ARG A 104 -1.10 -15.19 -8.03
N TYR A 105 -0.67 -13.95 -7.86
CA TYR A 105 -0.97 -13.14 -6.68
C TYR A 105 -2.40 -12.65 -6.71
N TYR A 106 -2.91 -12.26 -7.87
CA TYR A 106 -4.33 -11.91 -8.03
C TYR A 106 -5.24 -13.09 -7.71
N ALA A 107 -4.93 -14.29 -8.21
CA ALA A 107 -5.70 -15.49 -7.87
C ALA A 107 -5.66 -15.81 -6.37
N GLN A 108 -4.54 -15.54 -5.69
CA GLN A 108 -4.43 -15.70 -4.24
C GLN A 108 -5.22 -14.62 -3.49
N LEU A 109 -5.18 -13.36 -3.93
CA LEU A 109 -5.96 -12.27 -3.36
C LEU A 109 -7.47 -12.52 -3.44
N GLU A 110 -7.96 -13.04 -4.57
CA GLU A 110 -9.37 -13.44 -4.71
C GLU A 110 -9.79 -14.50 -3.68
N GLN A 111 -8.94 -15.52 -3.48
CA GLN A 111 -9.17 -16.55 -2.47
C GLN A 111 -9.15 -16.00 -1.03
N LEU A 112 -8.40 -14.92 -0.80
CA LEU A 112 -8.34 -14.20 0.47
C LEU A 112 -9.49 -13.20 0.65
N GLY A 113 -10.35 -13.03 -0.36
CA GLY A 113 -11.56 -12.21 -0.29
C GLY A 113 -11.41 -10.80 -0.86
N PHE A 114 -10.32 -10.49 -1.55
CA PHE A 114 -10.15 -9.22 -2.26
C PHE A 114 -10.78 -9.30 -3.65
N GLY A 115 -11.63 -8.34 -4.00
CA GLY A 115 -12.19 -8.19 -5.34
C GLY A 115 -11.45 -7.14 -6.18
N GLY A 116 -11.83 -7.00 -7.45
CA GLY A 116 -11.30 -5.98 -8.36
C GLY A 116 -10.01 -6.35 -9.07
N THR A 117 -9.47 -7.54 -8.84
CA THR A 117 -8.30 -8.12 -9.52
C THR A 117 -8.46 -8.18 -11.04
N ALA A 118 -9.66 -8.48 -11.53
CA ALA A 118 -9.98 -8.49 -12.96
C ALA A 118 -10.02 -7.09 -13.59
N ASP A 119 -10.16 -6.04 -12.78
CA ASP A 119 -10.31 -4.65 -13.22
C ASP A 119 -8.99 -3.85 -13.12
N VAL A 120 -7.90 -4.50 -12.69
CA VAL A 120 -6.62 -3.82 -12.40
C VAL A 120 -6.07 -3.12 -13.64
N GLU A 121 -5.95 -3.82 -14.76
CA GLU A 121 -5.43 -3.27 -16.01
C GLU A 121 -6.29 -2.10 -16.50
N ALA A 122 -7.61 -2.29 -16.52
CA ALA A 122 -8.55 -1.26 -16.95
C ALA A 122 -8.53 0.00 -16.06
N ASP A 123 -8.41 -0.14 -14.74
CA ASP A 123 -8.28 1.02 -13.83
C ASP A 123 -6.90 1.67 -13.93
N MET A 124 -5.82 0.89 -14.09
CA MET A 124 -4.46 1.41 -14.20
C MET A 124 -4.28 2.28 -15.45
N GLU A 125 -4.92 1.90 -16.56
CA GLU A 125 -4.83 2.58 -17.86
C GLU A 125 -5.92 3.63 -18.11
N ASP A 126 -6.77 3.91 -17.12
CA ASP A 126 -7.87 4.87 -17.28
C ASP A 126 -7.32 6.29 -17.51
N SER A 127 -7.72 6.91 -18.63
CA SER A 127 -7.38 8.29 -19.01
C SER A 127 -7.69 9.36 -17.97
N ARG A 128 -8.51 9.06 -16.96
CA ARG A 128 -8.73 9.97 -15.82
C ARG A 128 -7.48 10.21 -14.97
N TRP A 129 -6.44 9.40 -15.14
CA TRP A 129 -5.16 9.52 -14.43
C TRP A 129 -4.09 10.32 -15.18
N ASP A 130 -4.40 10.78 -16.41
CA ASP A 130 -3.51 11.61 -17.24
C ASP A 130 -3.40 13.07 -16.78
#